data_AF-A0A1D1YS57-F1
#
_entry.id   AF-A0A1D1YS57-F1
#
_cell.length_a   1.000
_cell.length_b   1.000
_cell.length_c   1.000
_cell.angle_alpha   90.00
_cell.angle_beta   90.00
_cell.angle_gamma   90.00
#
_symmetry.space_group_name_H-M   'P 1'
#
loop_
_entity.id
_entity.type
_entity.pdbx_description
1 polymer ?
#
loop_
_entity_poly.entity_id
_entity_poly.type
_entity_poly.pdbx_seq_one_letter_code
_entity_poly.pdbx_strand_id
1 'polypeptide(L)'
;VAGDPGIAEGLVELVRAGPATAKRDGLVTMLNLAGDRDNIGRLVEGGVVETALEAAGVPDVAEIAVAVVAAVAKRGGAPAVAAAKGSVGKLAGMMRQGTEQARESAASALVSVCRHGGGDALAELAATSGIEWVIWNLMGSGSVRGRRKAASLGRMCRRWAAATEEGRRGLTAGIDSVTLSTARS
;
A
#
# COMPACT_ATOMS: atom_id res chain seq x y z
N VAL A 1 7.25 15.32 24.78
CA VAL A 1 7.54 16.12 23.57
C VAL A 1 7.37 15.29 22.30
N ALA A 2 7.77 14.01 22.27
CA ALA A 2 7.29 13.09 21.23
C ALA A 2 5.81 12.73 21.48
N GLY A 3 4.91 13.12 20.57
CA GLY A 3 3.53 12.63 20.54
C GLY A 3 2.41 13.60 20.92
N ASP A 4 2.63 14.92 20.84
CA ASP A 4 1.52 15.89 20.92
C ASP A 4 0.69 15.83 19.62
N PRO A 5 -0.66 15.66 19.66
CA PRO A 5 -1.53 15.69 18.49
C PRO A 5 -1.28 16.88 17.56
N GLY A 6 -0.95 18.05 18.12
CA GLY A 6 -0.67 19.26 17.34
C GLY A 6 0.57 19.16 16.43
N ILE A 7 1.50 18.24 16.73
CA ILE A 7 2.68 18.01 15.88
C ILE A 7 2.27 17.35 14.55
N ALA A 8 1.35 16.40 14.58
CA ALA A 8 0.92 15.71 13.35
C ALA A 8 0.18 16.68 12.41
N GLU A 9 -0.72 17.49 12.96
CA GLU A 9 -1.46 18.52 12.22
C GLU A 9 -0.52 19.58 11.64
N GLY A 10 0.41 20.11 12.44
CA GLY A 10 1.39 21.10 11.98
C GLY A 10 2.31 20.56 10.88
N LEU A 11 2.73 19.29 10.97
CA LEU A 11 3.50 18.65 9.90
C LEU A 11 2.68 18.48 8.62
N VAL A 12 1.40 18.13 8.73
CA VAL A 12 0.50 18.01 7.57
C VAL A 12 0.34 19.35 6.86
N GLU A 13 0.10 20.43 7.61
CA GLU A 13 0.02 21.79 7.05
C GLU A 13 1.34 22.17 6.35
N LEU A 14 2.47 21.91 6.99
CA LEU A 14 3.79 22.19 6.44
C LEU A 14 4.03 21.45 5.12
N VAL A 15 3.65 20.18 5.00
CA VAL A 15 3.83 19.39 3.78
C VAL A 15 2.87 19.82 2.66
N ARG A 16 1.65 20.25 3.01
CA ARG A 16 0.67 20.72 2.03
C ARG A 16 0.99 22.10 1.48
N ALA A 17 1.23 23.07 2.35
CA ALA A 17 1.32 24.48 2.00
C ALA A 17 2.74 25.07 2.05
N GLY A 18 3.70 24.38 2.67
CA GLY A 18 5.06 24.89 2.83
C GLY A 18 5.86 24.96 1.52
N PRO A 19 6.96 25.72 1.51
CA PRO A 19 7.93 25.71 0.40
C PRO A 19 8.58 24.33 0.25
N ALA A 20 9.21 24.06 -0.90
CA ALA A 20 9.77 22.74 -1.22
C ALA A 20 10.71 22.16 -0.14
N THR A 21 11.53 23.01 0.49
CA THR A 21 12.41 22.63 1.61
C THR A 21 11.61 22.19 2.83
N ALA A 22 10.63 22.98 3.24
CA ALA A 22 9.75 22.68 4.36
C ALA A 22 8.93 21.39 4.13
N LYS A 23 8.49 21.13 2.90
CA LYS A 23 7.80 19.87 2.56
C LYS A 23 8.72 18.67 2.78
N ARG A 24 9.97 18.75 2.31
CA ARG A 24 10.97 17.71 2.52
C ARG A 24 11.23 17.50 4.01
N ASP A 25 11.48 18.56 4.76
CA ASP A 25 11.78 18.49 6.19
C ASP A 25 10.59 17.95 7.01
N GLY A 26 9.37 18.35 6.63
CA GLY A 26 8.14 17.81 7.18
C GLY A 26 8.04 16.29 6.98
N LEU A 27 8.29 15.81 5.75
CA LEU A 27 8.28 14.38 5.43
C LEU A 27 9.41 13.59 6.12
N VAL A 28 10.61 14.17 6.26
CA VAL A 28 11.70 13.56 7.07
C VAL A 28 11.24 13.40 8.51
N THR A 29 10.64 14.43 9.08
CA THR A 29 10.13 14.40 10.45
C THR A 29 9.03 13.35 10.61
N MET A 30 8.06 13.31 9.69
CA MET A 30 7.02 12.28 9.66
C MET A 30 7.62 10.86 9.58
N LEU A 31 8.65 10.65 8.76
CA LEU A 31 9.32 9.36 8.62
C LEU A 31 10.01 8.93 9.92
N ASN A 32 10.68 9.87 10.58
CA ASN A 32 11.34 9.64 11.87
C ASN A 32 10.32 9.29 12.96
N LEU A 33 9.21 10.02 13.03
CA LEU A 33 8.12 9.73 13.98
C LEU A 33 7.46 8.38 13.70
N ALA A 34 7.24 8.05 12.42
CA ALA A 34 6.75 6.75 11.99
C ALA A 34 7.78 5.62 12.19
N GLY A 35 8.98 5.93 12.67
CA GLY A 35 9.98 4.98 13.15
C GLY A 35 9.52 4.22 14.39
N ASP A 36 8.65 4.83 15.19
CA ASP A 36 8.09 4.30 16.43
C ASP A 36 6.63 3.87 16.24
N ARG A 37 6.27 2.68 16.75
CA ARG A 37 4.92 2.13 16.66
C ARG A 37 3.93 2.97 17.49
N ASP A 38 4.38 3.53 18.60
CA ASP A 38 3.50 4.26 19.54
C ASP A 38 2.99 5.59 18.95
N ASN A 39 3.67 6.10 17.92
CA ASN A 39 3.26 7.30 17.19
C ASN A 39 2.23 7.03 16.09
N ILE A 40 2.07 5.78 15.64
CA ILE A 40 1.32 5.47 14.42
C ILE A 40 -0.16 5.87 14.52
N GLY A 41 -0.81 5.61 15.66
CA GLY A 41 -2.20 6.02 15.87
C GLY A 41 -2.38 7.52 15.66
N ARG A 42 -1.54 8.32 16.31
CA ARG A 42 -1.58 9.80 16.20
C ARG A 42 -1.25 10.31 14.81
N LEU A 43 -0.28 9.70 14.13
CA LEU A 43 0.07 10.08 12.75
C LEU A 43 -1.10 9.80 11.80
N VAL A 44 -1.77 8.66 11.97
CA VAL A 44 -2.97 8.31 11.19
C VAL A 44 -4.11 9.28 11.49
N GLU A 45 -4.43 9.52 12.76
CA GLU A 45 -5.46 10.47 13.18
C GLU A 45 -5.20 11.89 12.67
N GLY A 46 -3.93 12.30 12.63
CA GLY A 46 -3.51 13.61 12.12
C GLY A 46 -3.45 13.73 10.60
N GLY A 47 -3.85 12.71 9.81
CA GLY A 47 -3.92 12.79 8.35
C GLY A 47 -2.58 12.65 7.61
N VAL A 48 -1.58 12.03 8.26
CA VAL A 48 -0.25 11.82 7.65
C VAL A 48 -0.32 10.87 6.46
N VAL A 49 -1.23 9.88 6.48
CA VAL A 49 -1.37 8.90 5.39
C VAL A 49 -1.78 9.58 4.10
N GLU A 50 -2.85 10.37 4.13
CA GLU A 50 -3.41 11.11 3.00
C GLU A 50 -2.37 12.11 2.48
N THR A 51 -1.76 12.86 3.40
CA THR A 51 -0.76 13.88 3.06
C THR A 51 0.48 13.28 2.41
N ALA A 52 0.97 12.14 2.91
CA ALA A 52 2.10 11.44 2.30
C ALA A 52 1.71 10.82 0.94
N LEU A 53 0.50 10.29 0.77
CA LEU A 53 0.02 9.80 -0.53
C LEU A 53 -0.16 10.94 -1.54
N GLU A 54 -0.60 12.13 -1.13
CA GLU A 54 -0.62 13.33 -1.95
C GLU A 54 0.80 13.72 -2.38
N ALA A 55 1.72 13.84 -1.41
CA ALA A 55 3.12 14.21 -1.64
C ALA A 55 3.89 13.18 -2.50
N ALA A 56 3.48 11.91 -2.49
CA ALA A 56 4.04 10.89 -3.38
C ALA A 56 3.86 11.21 -4.89
N GLY A 57 2.93 12.11 -5.23
CA GLY A 57 2.78 12.63 -6.60
C GLY A 57 3.69 13.80 -6.96
N VAL A 58 4.47 14.33 -6.01
CA VAL A 58 5.37 15.46 -6.21
C VAL A 58 6.79 14.92 -6.44
N PRO A 59 7.38 15.06 -7.65
CA PRO A 59 8.62 14.38 -8.02
C PRO A 59 9.77 14.54 -7.00
N ASP A 60 9.97 15.75 -6.48
CA ASP A 60 11.11 16.07 -5.61
C ASP A 60 11.05 15.40 -4.23
N VAL A 61 9.85 15.03 -3.78
CA VAL A 61 9.62 14.44 -2.44
C VAL A 61 8.93 13.08 -2.51
N ALA A 62 8.71 12.54 -3.71
CA ALA A 62 7.97 11.31 -3.91
C ALA A 62 8.60 10.12 -3.18
N GLU A 63 9.92 10.00 -3.24
CA GLU A 63 10.65 8.92 -2.58
C GLU A 63 10.45 8.92 -1.06
N ILE A 64 10.61 10.08 -0.41
CA ILE A 64 10.48 10.17 1.04
C ILE A 64 9.01 10.03 1.48
N ALA A 65 8.07 10.54 0.69
CA ALA A 65 6.65 10.39 0.94
C ALA A 65 6.22 8.92 0.91
N VAL A 66 6.67 8.15 -0.08
CA VAL A 66 6.40 6.70 -0.14
C VAL A 66 7.08 5.96 1.03
N ALA A 67 8.27 6.41 1.45
CA ALA A 67 8.94 5.85 2.63
C ALA A 67 8.13 6.08 3.93
N VAL A 68 7.49 7.25 4.09
CA VAL A 68 6.55 7.53 5.20
C VAL A 68 5.39 6.55 5.17
N VAL A 69 4.72 6.39 4.03
CA VAL A 69 3.59 5.45 3.87
C VAL A 69 4.02 4.01 4.21
N ALA A 70 5.20 3.59 3.74
CA ALA A 70 5.74 2.27 4.05
C ALA A 70 6.04 2.08 5.54
N ALA A 71 6.57 3.11 6.22
CA ALA A 71 6.87 3.09 7.64
C ALA A 71 5.60 3.00 8.49
N VAL A 72 4.57 3.78 8.14
CA VAL A 72 3.25 3.75 8.80
C VAL A 72 2.57 2.40 8.61
N ALA A 73 2.51 1.90 7.36
CA ALA A 73 1.89 0.62 7.05
C ALA A 73 2.54 -0.55 7.81
N LYS A 74 3.87 -0.56 7.90
CA LYS A 74 4.64 -1.64 8.55
C LYS A 74 4.36 -1.73 10.06
N ARG A 75 3.97 -0.64 10.72
CA ARG A 75 3.90 -0.56 12.18
C ARG A 75 2.50 -0.55 12.77
N GLY A 76 1.46 -0.66 11.94
CA GLY A 76 0.08 -0.78 12.40
C GLY A 76 -0.91 0.07 11.60
N GLY A 77 -0.42 1.02 10.79
CA GLY A 77 -1.25 1.88 9.96
C GLY A 77 -1.68 1.27 8.62
N ALA A 78 -1.42 -0.02 8.38
CA ALA A 78 -1.80 -0.68 7.13
C ALA A 78 -3.30 -0.60 6.81
N PRO A 79 -4.24 -0.74 7.78
CA PRO A 79 -5.67 -0.53 7.52
C PRO A 79 -5.98 0.90 7.07
N ALA A 80 -5.37 1.91 7.68
CA ALA A 80 -5.58 3.30 7.29
C ALA A 80 -5.04 3.58 5.87
N VAL A 81 -3.86 3.05 5.55
CA VAL A 81 -3.31 3.14 4.18
C VAL A 81 -4.23 2.43 3.17
N ALA A 82 -4.79 1.27 3.52
CA ALA A 82 -5.73 0.54 2.66
C ALA A 82 -7.03 1.31 2.44
N ALA A 83 -7.54 1.98 3.47
CA ALA A 83 -8.76 2.80 3.40
C ALA A 83 -8.56 4.11 2.62
N ALA A 84 -7.33 4.62 2.55
CA ALA A 84 -7.02 5.84 1.82
C ALA A 84 -7.28 5.67 0.31
N LYS A 85 -8.11 6.55 -0.25
CA LYS A 85 -8.61 6.46 -1.63
C LYS A 85 -7.47 6.35 -2.65
N GLY A 86 -7.49 5.27 -3.43
CA GLY A 86 -6.54 5.04 -4.53
C GLY A 86 -5.09 4.78 -4.07
N SER A 87 -4.88 4.45 -2.80
CA SER A 87 -3.55 4.20 -2.25
C SER A 87 -2.85 3.04 -2.95
N VAL A 88 -3.55 1.92 -3.19
CA VAL A 88 -3.01 0.73 -3.85
C VAL A 88 -2.57 1.07 -5.28
N GLY A 89 -3.44 1.70 -6.07
CA GLY A 89 -3.11 2.15 -7.42
C GLY A 89 -1.91 3.10 -7.46
N LYS A 90 -1.85 4.07 -6.52
CA LYS A 90 -0.72 5.01 -6.43
C LYS A 90 0.58 4.31 -6.08
N LEU A 91 0.58 3.42 -5.10
CA LEU A 91 1.75 2.62 -4.73
C LEU A 91 2.19 1.68 -5.87
N ALA A 92 1.26 1.09 -6.60
CA ALA A 92 1.57 0.30 -7.79
C ALA A 92 2.23 1.14 -8.90
N GLY A 93 1.77 2.38 -9.10
CA GLY A 93 2.41 3.36 -9.99
C GLY A 93 3.85 3.66 -9.58
N MET A 94 4.09 3.90 -8.29
CA MET A 94 5.43 4.14 -7.74
C MET A 94 6.34 2.91 -7.90
N MET A 95 5.79 1.70 -7.76
CA MET A 95 6.53 0.46 -8.00
C MET A 95 6.95 0.29 -9.47
N ARG A 96 6.19 0.89 -10.40
CA ARG A 96 6.44 0.84 -11.85
C ARG A 96 7.49 1.86 -12.32
N GLN A 97 7.44 3.09 -11.81
CA GLN A 97 8.21 4.22 -12.38
C GLN A 97 9.11 4.95 -11.37
N GLY A 98 9.08 4.59 -10.09
CA GLY A 98 9.87 5.26 -9.07
C GLY A 98 11.38 4.98 -9.16
N THR A 99 12.15 5.74 -8.39
CA THR A 99 13.56 5.41 -8.09
C THR A 99 13.67 4.01 -7.46
N GLU A 100 14.87 3.42 -7.44
CA GLU A 100 15.07 2.10 -6.80
C GLU A 100 14.50 2.07 -5.37
N GLN A 101 14.75 3.13 -4.60
CA GLN A 101 14.30 3.27 -3.22
C GLN A 101 12.79 3.51 -3.11
N ALA A 102 12.21 4.31 -4.01
CA ALA A 102 10.76 4.51 -4.05
C ALA A 102 10.02 3.21 -4.43
N ARG A 103 10.57 2.42 -5.36
CA ARG A 103 10.03 1.11 -5.76
C ARG A 103 10.10 0.11 -4.62
N GLU A 104 11.22 0.02 -3.91
CA GLU A 104 11.36 -0.82 -2.72
C GLU A 104 10.35 -0.42 -1.64
N SER A 105 10.25 0.88 -1.35
CA SER A 105 9.35 1.41 -0.33
C SER A 105 7.88 1.14 -0.70
N ALA A 106 7.50 1.37 -1.96
CA ALA A 106 6.17 1.07 -2.47
C ALA A 106 5.83 -0.43 -2.33
N ALA A 107 6.77 -1.31 -2.71
CA ALA A 107 6.59 -2.75 -2.54
C ALA A 107 6.46 -3.15 -1.06
N SER A 108 7.19 -2.49 -0.16
CA SER A 108 7.09 -2.72 1.29
C SER A 108 5.74 -2.26 1.85
N ALA A 109 5.23 -1.10 1.40
CA ALA A 109 3.90 -0.61 1.74
C ALA A 109 2.81 -1.58 1.26
N LEU A 110 2.85 -1.96 -0.02
CA LEU A 110 1.89 -2.90 -0.62
C LEU A 110 1.87 -4.25 0.08
N VAL A 111 3.04 -4.81 0.45
CA VAL A 111 3.09 -6.06 1.23
C VAL A 111 2.42 -5.90 2.60
N SER A 112 2.60 -4.74 3.25
CA SER A 112 2.02 -4.50 4.57
C SER A 112 0.50 -4.31 4.48
N VAL A 113 0.05 -3.55 3.47
CA VAL A 113 -1.37 -3.30 3.16
C VAL A 113 -2.08 -4.57 2.74
N CYS A 114 -1.54 -5.38 1.82
CA CYS A 114 -2.19 -6.62 1.39
C CYS A 114 -2.24 -7.69 2.49
N ARG A 115 -1.40 -7.58 3.54
CA ARG A 115 -1.39 -8.53 4.68
C ARG A 115 -2.32 -8.13 5.81
N HIS A 116 -2.45 -6.83 6.06
CA HIS A 116 -3.10 -6.32 7.28
C HIS A 116 -4.21 -5.30 7.00
N GLY A 117 -4.39 -4.89 5.74
CA GLY A 117 -5.39 -3.91 5.31
C GLY A 117 -6.71 -4.50 4.82
N GLY A 118 -6.91 -5.82 4.97
CA GLY A 118 -8.11 -6.52 4.50
C GLY A 118 -7.94 -7.19 3.13
N GLY A 119 -8.95 -7.98 2.73
CA GLY A 119 -8.95 -8.72 1.46
C GLY A 119 -9.06 -7.83 0.23
N ASP A 120 -9.75 -6.69 0.36
CA ASP A 120 -10.05 -5.77 -0.74
C ASP A 120 -8.79 -5.15 -1.34
N ALA A 121 -7.79 -4.82 -0.50
CA ALA A 121 -6.55 -4.22 -0.99
C ALA A 121 -5.73 -5.19 -1.87
N LEU A 122 -5.75 -6.49 -1.55
CA LEU A 122 -5.11 -7.50 -2.40
C LEU A 122 -5.90 -7.73 -3.70
N ALA A 123 -7.23 -7.69 -3.62
CA ALA A 123 -8.09 -7.77 -4.81
C ALA A 123 -7.86 -6.57 -5.75
N GLU A 124 -7.80 -5.34 -5.22
CA GLU A 124 -7.49 -4.13 -5.98
C GLU A 124 -6.09 -4.21 -6.62
N LEU A 125 -5.09 -4.66 -5.85
CA LEU A 125 -3.74 -4.84 -6.39
C LEU A 125 -3.73 -5.87 -7.52
N ALA A 126 -4.41 -7.00 -7.35
CA ALA A 126 -4.51 -8.04 -8.38
C ALA A 126 -5.27 -7.57 -9.63
N ALA A 127 -6.26 -6.70 -9.47
CA ALA A 127 -7.01 -6.09 -10.57
C ALA A 127 -6.24 -4.97 -11.30
N THR A 128 -5.15 -4.47 -10.72
CA THR A 128 -4.34 -3.39 -11.32
C THR A 128 -3.70 -3.87 -12.62
N SER A 129 -4.05 -3.22 -13.74
CA SER A 129 -3.53 -3.61 -15.06
C SER A 129 -2.00 -3.59 -15.12
N GLY A 130 -1.43 -4.69 -15.62
CA GLY A 130 0.01 -4.86 -15.77
C GLY A 130 0.77 -5.07 -14.46
N ILE A 131 0.11 -5.27 -13.32
CA ILE A 131 0.79 -5.48 -12.03
C ILE A 131 1.73 -6.69 -12.06
N GLU A 132 1.38 -7.75 -12.78
CA GLU A 132 2.21 -8.94 -12.94
C GLU A 132 3.59 -8.60 -13.53
N TRP A 133 3.61 -7.78 -14.59
CA TRP A 133 4.85 -7.31 -15.20
C TRP A 133 5.64 -6.42 -14.24
N VAL A 134 4.97 -5.53 -13.48
CA VAL A 134 5.66 -4.67 -12.50
C VAL A 134 6.31 -5.52 -11.39
N ILE A 135 5.61 -6.53 -10.89
CA ILE A 135 6.15 -7.49 -9.91
C ILE A 135 7.33 -8.24 -10.49
N TRP A 136 7.19 -8.81 -11.70
CA TRP A 136 8.25 -9.56 -12.37
C TRP A 136 9.49 -8.69 -12.63
N ASN A 137 9.29 -7.46 -13.11
CA ASN A 137 10.37 -6.52 -13.36
C ASN A 137 11.10 -6.18 -12.04
N LEU A 138 10.39 -5.88 -10.96
CA LEU A 138 11.02 -5.60 -9.65
C LEU A 138 11.75 -6.81 -9.08
N MET A 139 11.29 -8.04 -9.36
CA MET A 139 12.03 -9.25 -9.01
C MET A 139 13.35 -9.38 -9.79
N GLY A 140 13.45 -8.88 -11.01
CA GLY A 140 14.67 -8.94 -11.83
C GLY A 140 15.63 -7.77 -11.63
N SER A 141 15.10 -6.56 -11.45
CA SER A 141 15.86 -5.30 -11.48
C SER A 141 15.88 -4.52 -10.16
N GLY A 142 15.20 -5.01 -9.12
CA GLY A 142 15.12 -4.32 -7.82
C GLY A 142 16.32 -4.56 -6.93
N SER A 143 16.40 -3.76 -5.85
CA SER A 143 17.31 -4.01 -4.72
C SER A 143 17.08 -5.40 -4.10
N VAL A 144 18.01 -5.90 -3.29
CA VAL A 144 17.85 -7.19 -2.59
C VAL A 144 16.55 -7.23 -1.79
N ARG A 145 16.19 -6.14 -1.11
CA ARG A 145 14.94 -6.04 -0.32
C ARG A 145 13.73 -5.92 -1.26
N GLY A 146 13.81 -5.10 -2.30
CA GLY A 146 12.77 -4.92 -3.31
C GLY A 146 12.38 -6.25 -3.97
N ARG A 147 13.37 -7.06 -4.39
CA ARG A 147 13.13 -8.39 -4.97
C ARG A 147 12.38 -9.32 -4.03
N ARG A 148 12.75 -9.34 -2.74
CA ARG A 148 12.07 -10.17 -1.72
C ARG A 148 10.63 -9.73 -1.50
N LYS A 149 10.35 -8.42 -1.50
CA LYS A 149 8.99 -7.88 -1.38
C LYS A 149 8.15 -8.17 -2.61
N ALA A 150 8.69 -7.97 -3.81
CA ALA A 150 8.04 -8.31 -5.07
C ALA A 150 7.68 -9.80 -5.13
N ALA A 151 8.60 -10.70 -4.76
CA ALA A 151 8.32 -12.13 -4.68
C ALA A 151 7.20 -12.47 -3.67
N SER A 152 7.09 -11.71 -2.57
CA SER A 152 5.97 -11.86 -1.64
C SER A 152 4.65 -11.44 -2.28
N LEU A 153 4.60 -10.30 -2.97
CA LEU A 153 3.40 -9.83 -3.68
C LEU A 153 2.96 -10.86 -4.72
N GLY A 154 3.88 -11.37 -5.54
CA GLY A 154 3.57 -12.40 -6.53
C GLY A 154 3.03 -13.71 -5.94
N ARG A 155 3.45 -14.10 -4.73
CA ARG A 155 2.82 -15.24 -4.02
C ARG A 155 1.41 -14.89 -3.52
N MET A 156 1.20 -13.67 -3.02
CA MET A 156 -0.11 -13.23 -2.53
C MET A 156 -1.13 -13.14 -3.66
N CYS A 157 -0.79 -12.51 -4.79
CA CYS A 157 -1.67 -12.44 -5.96
C CYS A 157 -2.03 -13.83 -6.51
N ARG A 158 -1.06 -14.75 -6.60
CA ARG A 158 -1.32 -16.13 -7.03
C ARG A 158 -2.26 -16.88 -6.09
N ARG A 159 -2.08 -16.74 -4.78
CA ARG A 159 -2.96 -17.36 -3.78
C ARG A 159 -4.38 -16.79 -3.86
N TRP A 160 -4.50 -15.48 -4.05
CA TRP A 160 -5.79 -14.82 -4.26
C TRP A 160 -6.47 -15.31 -5.54
N ALA A 161 -5.73 -15.46 -6.64
CA ALA A 161 -6.27 -15.94 -7.91
C ALA A 161 -6.76 -17.39 -7.80
N ALA A 162 -6.02 -18.26 -7.12
CA ALA A 162 -6.45 -19.64 -6.86
C ALA A 162 -7.72 -19.69 -5.99
N ALA A 163 -7.79 -18.91 -4.91
CA ALA A 163 -8.95 -18.87 -4.02
C ALA A 163 -10.22 -18.34 -4.72
N THR A 164 -10.08 -17.36 -5.61
CA THR A 164 -11.23 -16.82 -6.38
C THR A 164 -11.69 -17.77 -7.48
N GLU A 165 -10.78 -18.56 -8.07
CA GLU A 165 -11.12 -19.62 -9.02
C GLU A 165 -11.88 -20.77 -8.34
N GLU A 166 -11.41 -21.23 -7.17
CA GLU A 166 -12.10 -22.24 -6.37
C GLU A 166 -13.50 -21.77 -5.94
N GLY A 167 -13.63 -20.53 -5.49
CA GLY A 167 -14.93 -19.94 -5.16
C GLY A 167 -15.89 -19.90 -6.34
N ARG A 168 -15.40 -19.55 -7.54
CA ARG A 168 -16.21 -19.59 -8.77
C ARG A 168 -16.64 -21.00 -9.15
N ARG A 169 -15.74 -21.98 -9.08
CA ARG A 169 -16.07 -23.39 -9.37
C ARG A 169 -17.07 -23.99 -8.38
N GLY A 170 -16.97 -23.62 -7.10
CA GLY A 170 -17.94 -24.03 -6.08
C GLY A 170 -19.34 -23.47 -6.36
N LEU A 171 -19.42 -22.21 -6.81
CA LEU A 171 -20.69 -21.58 -7.16
C LEU A 171 -21.34 -22.21 -8.40
N THR A 172 -20.56 -22.51 -9.45
CA THR A 172 -21.07 -23.17 -10.66
C THR A 172 -21.53 -24.59 -10.38
N ALA A 173 -20.75 -25.37 -9.62
CA ALA A 173 -21.14 -26.73 -9.22
C ALA A 173 -22.41 -26.76 -8.35
N GLY A 174 -22.59 -25.75 -7.49
CA GLY A 174 -23.81 -25.57 -6.71
C GLY A 174 -25.05 -25.31 -7.57
N ILE A 175 -24.95 -24.45 -8.59
CA ILE A 175 -26.04 -24.17 -9.53
C ILE A 175 -26.41 -25.41 -10.35
N ASP A 176 -25.42 -26.17 -10.82
CA ASP A 176 -25.65 -27.41 -11.56
C ASP A 176 -26.36 -28.46 -10.68
N SER A 177 -26.00 -28.55 -9.39
CA SER A 177 -26.66 -29.48 -8.46
C SER A 177 -28.13 -29.12 -8.17
N VAL A 178 -28.44 -27.83 -8.05
CA VAL A 178 -29.81 -27.34 -7.82
C VAL A 178 -30.67 -27.51 -9.06
N THR A 179 -30.13 -27.24 -10.25
CA THR A 179 -30.86 -27.42 -11.52
C THR A 179 -31.13 -28.89 -11.83
N LEU A 180 -30.19 -29.81 -11.53
CA LEU A 180 -30.39 -31.26 -11.65
C LEU A 180 -31.43 -31.83 -10.67
N SER A 181 -31.60 -31.22 -9.49
CA SER A 181 -32.61 -31.62 -8.50
C SER A 181 -34.03 -31.20 -8.92
N THR A 182 -34.19 -29.98 -9.45
CA THR A 182 -35.49 -29.45 -9.89
C THR A 182 -36.00 -30.10 -11.19
N ALA A 183 -35.11 -30.59 -12.05
CA ALA A 183 -35.48 -31.31 -13.29
C ALA A 183 -35.92 -32.78 -13.06
N ARG A 184 -35.80 -33.29 -11.83
CA ARG A 184 -36.22 -34.65 -11.44
C ARG A 184 -37.53 -34.69 -10.64
N SER A 185 -38.19 -33.55 -10.46
CA SER A 185 -39.50 -33.40 -9.82
C SER A 185 -40.58 -33.19 -10.87
#